data_AF-A0A8C5EJ25-F1
#
_entry.id   AF-A0A8C5EJ25-F1
#
_cell.length_a   1.000
_cell.length_b   1.000
_cell.length_c   1.000
_cell.angle_alpha   90.00
_cell.angle_beta   90.00
_cell.angle_gamma   90.00
#
_symmetry.space_group_name_H-M   'P 1'
#
loop_
_entity.id
_entity.type
_entity.pdbx_description
1 polymer ?
#
loop_
_entity_poly.entity_id
_entity_poly.type
_entity_poly.pdbx_seq_one_letter_code
_entity_poly.pdbx_strand_id
1 'polypeptide(L)'
;MVNALEEQKSFTIKDKCALASLLTVALHSNLLYLTEVMVVLLKVLMQKNSNMQPKLLLRRTESTVEKLLTNWMSICLYGFVREHVGQHLFLMVSAISQQICKGPVDCVTEKALYTLSEDWLLWQAPDFSSLRLKVLFAVGTDGGVSEPLEVGVLSCDTVEQVKEKILSTFKSKFGFPFSTSPRDACIEYEKNGTFIPLEEVDASSEVIGEVTMLNTLKHYKVGDGETVKVVSKKGHPTVSPQGSVKDDENFSGKYFHLIDPEVDENQRKNPERKKLKVKEVHLTKLLSTKVAVHSFVENLFRAIWGLSDCKAPHAVKYFFDLLDNQADNMKISDPDVLHIWKTNSLPLRFWVNILKNPQFVFDMEKSPHLDGCLSVIAQAFMDCFSLSETQLGKYAPTNKLLYAKEIPKFKQEVKAYYKQIKDQASITDSQLKEFLTIESKHHENEFNEAAALRELYKYIQRYYKQIKEKLEQNGVPVELTEQLQHVKNSFDGQKSCSWD
;
A
#
# COMPACT_ATOMS: atom_id res chain seq x y z
N MET A 1 17.16 27.30 7.17
CA MET A 1 17.72 26.03 6.67
C MET A 1 16.95 25.53 5.43
N VAL A 2 15.73 24.99 5.56
CA VAL A 2 14.97 24.35 4.44
C VAL A 2 15.03 25.15 3.12
N ASN A 3 14.66 26.43 3.15
CA ASN A 3 14.70 27.28 1.94
C ASN A 3 16.08 27.33 1.26
N ALA A 4 17.17 27.40 2.03
CA ALA A 4 18.52 27.46 1.49
C ALA A 4 18.91 26.16 0.76
N LEU A 5 18.44 25.00 1.25
CA LEU A 5 18.68 23.71 0.61
C LEU A 5 17.84 23.55 -0.66
N GLU A 6 16.57 23.93 -0.62
CA GLU A 6 15.67 23.83 -1.78
C GLU A 6 16.04 24.74 -2.95
N GLU A 7 16.71 25.86 -2.68
CA GLU A 7 17.23 26.77 -3.71
C GLU A 7 18.41 26.15 -4.48
N GLN A 8 19.01 25.06 -4.01
CA GLN A 8 20.13 24.42 -4.68
C GLN A 8 19.66 23.48 -5.79
N LYS A 9 20.17 23.68 -7.00
CA LYS A 9 19.91 22.78 -8.15
C LYS A 9 20.32 21.33 -7.90
N SER A 10 21.32 21.12 -7.04
CA SER A 10 21.80 19.79 -6.64
C SER A 10 20.87 19.05 -5.68
N PHE A 11 19.87 19.72 -5.11
CA PHE A 11 19.00 19.17 -4.08
C PHE A 11 17.77 18.49 -4.71
N THR A 12 17.79 17.16 -4.73
CA THR A 12 16.82 16.36 -5.49
C THR A 12 15.49 16.18 -4.74
N ILE A 13 14.46 15.65 -5.43
CA ILE A 13 13.19 15.28 -4.78
C ILE A 13 13.42 14.23 -3.68
N LYS A 14 14.35 13.29 -3.90
CA LYS A 14 14.72 12.30 -2.88
C LYS A 14 15.30 12.97 -1.64
N ASP A 15 16.17 13.96 -1.82
CA ASP A 15 16.75 14.73 -0.71
C ASP A 15 15.69 15.53 0.06
N LYS A 16 14.75 16.16 -0.64
CA LYS A 16 13.60 16.84 -0.02
C LYS A 16 12.77 15.89 0.84
N CYS A 17 12.50 14.69 0.35
CA CYS A 17 11.74 13.68 1.09
C CYS A 17 12.52 13.15 2.31
N ALA A 18 13.82 12.92 2.15
CA ALA A 18 14.69 12.49 3.24
C ALA A 18 14.80 13.56 4.32
N LEU A 19 15.07 14.82 3.94
CA LEU A 19 15.12 15.96 4.86
C LEU A 19 13.81 16.12 5.63
N ALA A 20 12.66 16.07 4.95
CA ALA A 20 11.36 16.17 5.61
C ALA A 20 11.15 15.08 6.65
N SER A 21 11.51 13.83 6.32
CA SER A 21 11.33 12.68 7.22
C SER A 21 12.29 12.73 8.41
N LEU A 22 13.54 13.14 8.18
CA LEU A 22 14.51 13.36 9.25
C LEU A 22 14.08 14.49 10.19
N LEU A 23 13.55 15.60 9.65
CA LEU A 23 12.99 16.69 10.45
C LEU A 23 11.78 16.23 11.27
N THR A 24 10.91 15.40 10.69
CA THR A 24 9.78 14.81 11.41
C THR A 24 10.25 13.98 12.61
N VAL A 25 11.25 13.10 12.41
CA VAL A 25 11.76 12.24 13.49
C VAL A 25 12.50 13.06 14.55
N ALA A 26 13.35 14.00 14.13
CA ALA A 26 14.11 14.85 15.06
C ALA A 26 13.25 15.79 15.90
N LEU A 27 12.02 16.10 15.45
CA LEU A 27 11.07 16.97 16.15
C LEU A 27 9.84 16.19 16.64
N HIS A 28 9.91 14.86 16.70
CA HIS A 28 8.74 14.04 17.01
C HIS A 28 8.28 14.20 18.46
N SER A 29 9.19 14.42 19.40
CA SER A 29 8.88 14.75 20.80
C SER A 29 8.31 16.17 20.99
N ASN A 30 8.33 17.01 19.95
CA ASN A 30 7.78 18.37 20.00
C ASN A 30 6.95 18.67 18.74
N LEU A 31 5.81 17.98 18.63
CA LEU A 31 4.90 18.15 17.50
C LEU A 31 4.32 19.56 17.40
N LEU A 32 4.29 20.32 18.50
CA LEU A 32 3.89 21.73 18.49
C LEU A 32 4.85 22.54 17.61
N TYR A 33 6.16 22.46 17.88
CA TYR A 33 7.16 23.17 17.10
C TYR A 33 7.24 22.65 15.65
N LEU A 34 7.11 21.33 15.44
CA LEU A 34 7.03 20.75 14.10
C LEU A 34 5.86 21.35 13.30
N THR A 35 4.71 21.52 13.94
CA THR A 35 3.51 22.10 13.32
C THR A 35 3.74 23.56 12.97
N GLU A 36 4.33 24.37 13.86
CA GLU A 36 4.68 25.76 13.57
C GLU A 36 5.61 25.89 12.36
N VAL A 37 6.68 25.09 12.32
CA VAL A 37 7.64 25.07 11.20
C VAL A 37 6.94 24.67 9.90
N MET A 38 6.12 23.62 9.93
CA MET A 38 5.36 23.17 8.76
C MET A 38 4.42 24.27 8.26
N VAL A 39 3.67 24.93 9.15
CA VAL A 39 2.73 25.99 8.80
C VAL A 39 3.45 27.18 8.17
N VAL A 40 4.58 27.62 8.73
CA VAL A 40 5.38 28.71 8.17
C VAL A 40 5.88 28.36 6.76
N LEU A 41 6.45 27.18 6.58
CA LEU A 41 6.94 26.73 5.27
C LEU A 41 5.81 26.58 4.25
N LEU A 42 4.63 26.13 4.69
CA LEU A 42 3.47 25.93 3.83
C LEU A 42 2.93 27.28 3.35
N LYS A 43 2.81 28.27 4.25
CA LYS A 43 2.39 29.63 3.88
C LYS A 43 3.32 30.24 2.84
N VAL A 44 4.64 30.05 2.98
CA VAL A 44 5.64 30.49 1.99
C VAL A 44 5.42 29.79 0.64
N LEU A 45 5.17 28.48 0.63
CA LEU A 45 4.86 27.74 -0.60
C LEU A 45 3.57 28.24 -1.26
N MET A 46 2.53 28.53 -0.47
CA MET A 46 1.23 29.02 -0.95
C MET A 46 1.37 30.39 -1.61
N GLN A 47 2.07 31.33 -0.96
CA GLN A 47 2.33 32.67 -1.49
C GLN A 47 3.13 32.65 -2.80
N LYS A 48 4.09 31.72 -2.94
CA LYS A 48 4.84 31.56 -4.20
C LYS A 48 3.96 31.04 -5.35
N ASN A 49 3.02 30.15 -5.05
CA ASN A 49 2.19 29.47 -6.07
C ASN A 49 0.93 30.25 -6.48
N SER A 50 0.40 31.14 -5.61
CA SER A 50 -0.82 31.90 -5.94
C SER A 50 -0.69 32.78 -7.15
N ASN A 51 0.51 33.26 -7.43
CA ASN A 51 0.76 34.17 -8.55
C ASN A 51 0.83 33.44 -9.90
N MET A 52 0.86 32.10 -9.91
CA MET A 52 0.95 31.28 -11.12
C MET A 52 -0.36 30.54 -11.41
N GLN A 53 -0.67 29.50 -10.62
CA GLN A 53 -1.86 28.69 -10.75
C GLN A 53 -2.26 28.09 -9.39
N PRO A 54 -3.18 28.74 -8.64
CA PRO A 54 -3.62 28.27 -7.34
C PRO A 54 -4.13 26.82 -7.35
N LYS A 55 -4.79 26.38 -8.43
CA LYS A 55 -5.34 25.00 -8.57
C LYS A 55 -4.27 23.92 -8.70
N LEU A 56 -2.98 24.25 -8.89
CA LEU A 56 -1.89 23.27 -8.96
C LEU A 56 -1.16 23.07 -7.62
N LEU A 57 -1.44 23.90 -6.62
CA LEU A 57 -0.83 23.81 -5.31
C LEU A 57 -1.04 22.41 -4.69
N LEU A 58 0.01 21.86 -4.08
CA LEU A 58 0.03 20.55 -3.44
C LEU A 58 -0.30 19.36 -4.36
N ARG A 59 -0.32 19.52 -5.69
CA ARG A 59 -0.66 18.44 -6.62
C ARG A 59 0.43 17.36 -6.75
N ARG A 60 1.70 17.75 -6.62
CA ARG A 60 2.87 16.87 -6.73
C ARG A 60 3.82 17.15 -5.57
N THR A 61 4.69 16.23 -5.21
CA THR A 61 5.70 16.49 -4.18
C THR A 61 6.93 17.12 -4.81
N GLU A 62 7.02 18.44 -4.74
CA GLU A 62 8.10 19.24 -5.33
C GLU A 62 8.89 20.01 -4.26
N SER A 63 8.41 20.03 -3.02
CA SER A 63 9.01 20.67 -1.85
C SER A 63 9.09 19.74 -0.62
N THR A 64 9.94 20.10 0.31
CA THR A 64 10.15 19.46 1.62
C THR A 64 8.87 19.58 2.46
N VAL A 65 8.21 20.74 2.43
CA VAL A 65 6.99 20.95 3.24
C VAL A 65 5.82 20.07 2.78
N GLU A 66 5.75 19.71 1.51
CA GLU A 66 4.74 18.78 1.00
C GLU A 66 4.91 17.36 1.55
N LYS A 67 6.16 16.90 1.68
CA LYS A 67 6.45 15.63 2.36
C LYS A 67 6.26 15.77 3.87
N LEU A 68 6.65 16.89 4.46
CA LEU A 68 6.47 17.18 5.89
C LEU A 68 4.98 17.14 6.27
N LEU A 69 4.12 17.73 5.45
CA LEU A 69 2.67 17.67 5.59
C LEU A 69 2.14 16.23 5.55
N THR A 70 2.65 15.41 4.63
CA THR A 70 2.27 13.99 4.54
C THR A 70 2.64 13.24 5.82
N ASN A 71 3.83 13.51 6.36
CA ASN A 71 4.29 12.92 7.61
C ASN A 71 3.45 13.40 8.80
N TRP A 72 3.18 14.72 8.90
CA TRP A 72 2.35 15.31 9.94
C TRP A 72 0.92 14.73 9.93
N MET A 73 0.30 14.59 8.75
CA MET A 73 -0.99 13.92 8.60
C MET A 73 -0.94 12.46 9.08
N SER A 74 0.16 11.77 8.82
CA SER A 74 0.33 10.38 9.25
C SER A 74 0.40 10.25 10.76
N ILE A 75 1.10 11.16 11.44
CA ILE A 75 1.19 11.21 12.91
C ILE A 75 -0.20 11.50 13.47
N CYS A 76 -0.78 12.64 13.10
CA CYS A 76 -2.00 13.14 13.72
C CYS A 76 -3.26 12.32 13.39
N LEU A 77 -3.23 11.49 12.35
CA LEU A 77 -4.36 10.63 11.95
C LEU A 77 -4.12 9.15 12.25
N TYR A 78 -2.98 8.77 12.83
CA TYR A 78 -2.71 7.37 13.15
C TYR A 78 -3.76 6.78 14.09
N GLY A 79 -4.13 7.51 15.17
CA GLY A 79 -5.21 7.11 16.07
C GLY A 79 -6.55 6.90 15.34
N PHE A 80 -6.93 7.85 14.46
CA PHE A 80 -8.14 7.73 13.65
C PHE A 80 -8.11 6.52 12.70
N VAL A 81 -6.95 6.25 12.08
CA VAL A 81 -6.76 5.04 11.27
C VAL A 81 -6.92 3.80 12.14
N ARG A 82 -6.27 3.73 13.30
CA ARG A 82 -6.31 2.55 14.17
C ARG A 82 -7.73 2.26 14.69
N GLU A 83 -8.46 3.30 15.07
CA GLU A 83 -9.73 3.16 15.79
C GLU A 83 -10.96 3.08 14.87
N HIS A 84 -10.92 3.72 13.69
CA HIS A 84 -12.12 3.88 12.85
C HIS A 84 -11.97 3.27 11.45
N VAL A 85 -10.82 3.49 10.81
CA VAL A 85 -10.63 3.13 9.38
C VAL A 85 -9.98 1.75 9.20
N GLY A 86 -9.12 1.35 10.14
CA GLY A 86 -8.23 0.20 10.03
C GLY A 86 -8.98 -1.11 9.83
N GLN A 87 -10.04 -1.36 10.62
CA GLN A 87 -10.86 -2.56 10.45
C GLN A 87 -11.47 -2.64 9.05
N HIS A 88 -12.03 -1.53 8.54
CA HIS A 88 -12.63 -1.48 7.21
C HIS A 88 -11.60 -1.69 6.10
N LEU A 89 -10.40 -1.12 6.26
CA LEU A 89 -9.29 -1.31 5.32
C LEU A 89 -8.85 -2.77 5.30
N PHE A 90 -8.64 -3.39 6.47
CA PHE A 90 -8.26 -4.79 6.60
C PHE A 90 -9.31 -5.73 5.99
N LEU A 91 -10.59 -5.49 6.26
CA LEU A 91 -11.70 -6.27 5.70
C LEU A 91 -11.77 -6.13 4.18
N MET A 92 -11.59 -4.93 3.63
CA MET A 92 -11.56 -4.72 2.18
C MET A 92 -10.39 -5.48 1.53
N VAL A 93 -9.18 -5.35 2.08
CA VAL A 93 -8.00 -6.05 1.56
C VAL A 93 -8.19 -7.57 1.65
N SER A 94 -8.70 -8.07 2.78
CA SER A 94 -9.00 -9.49 2.97
C SER A 94 -10.06 -9.99 1.99
N ALA A 95 -11.12 -9.21 1.76
CA ALA A 95 -12.18 -9.55 0.81
C ALA A 95 -11.65 -9.62 -0.63
N ILE A 96 -10.76 -8.70 -1.02
CA ILE A 96 -10.11 -8.74 -2.34
C ILE A 96 -9.26 -10.00 -2.46
N SER A 97 -8.37 -10.27 -1.50
CA SER A 97 -7.51 -11.46 -1.53
C SER A 97 -8.31 -12.76 -1.55
N GLN A 98 -9.35 -12.88 -0.73
CA GLN A 98 -10.26 -14.03 -0.75
C GLN A 98 -11.00 -14.17 -2.08
N GLN A 99 -11.46 -13.06 -2.66
CA GLN A 99 -12.17 -13.08 -3.94
C GLN A 99 -11.26 -13.50 -5.09
N ILE A 100 -10.00 -13.07 -5.10
CA ILE A 100 -8.97 -13.53 -6.05
C ILE A 100 -8.79 -15.05 -5.91
N CYS A 101 -8.63 -15.55 -4.68
CA CYS A 101 -8.38 -16.97 -4.40
C CYS A 101 -9.53 -17.92 -4.77
N LYS A 102 -10.75 -17.41 -5.03
CA LYS A 102 -11.91 -18.22 -5.47
C LYS A 102 -11.82 -18.69 -6.92
N GLY A 103 -10.92 -18.11 -7.71
CA GLY A 103 -10.75 -18.48 -9.12
C GLY A 103 -9.31 -18.85 -9.45
N PRO A 104 -9.08 -19.37 -10.67
CA PRO A 104 -7.74 -19.72 -11.13
C PRO A 104 -6.80 -18.52 -11.10
N VAL A 105 -5.59 -18.74 -10.60
CA VAL A 105 -4.47 -17.80 -10.59
C VAL A 105 -3.28 -18.46 -11.27
N ASP A 106 -2.77 -17.84 -12.31
CA ASP A 106 -1.55 -18.28 -12.96
C ASP A 106 -0.35 -17.95 -12.05
N CYS A 107 0.45 -18.94 -11.64
CA CYS A 107 1.49 -18.71 -10.64
C CYS A 107 2.80 -18.16 -11.22
N VAL A 108 2.89 -18.01 -12.55
CA VAL A 108 4.04 -17.46 -13.25
C VAL A 108 3.85 -15.97 -13.54
N THR A 109 2.67 -15.59 -14.01
CA THR A 109 2.30 -14.21 -14.35
C THR A 109 1.49 -13.49 -13.28
N GLU A 110 1.02 -14.22 -12.26
CA GLU A 110 0.08 -13.78 -11.21
C GLU A 110 -1.27 -13.25 -11.73
N LYS A 111 -1.59 -13.48 -13.02
CA LYS A 111 -2.90 -13.12 -13.58
C LYS A 111 -3.98 -14.04 -13.02
N ALA A 112 -5.12 -13.45 -12.68
CA ALA A 112 -6.23 -14.18 -12.07
C ALA A 112 -7.55 -13.98 -12.80
N LEU A 113 -8.44 -14.96 -12.68
CA LEU A 113 -9.80 -14.86 -13.25
C LEU A 113 -10.64 -13.77 -12.56
N TYR A 114 -10.52 -13.63 -11.24
CA TYR A 114 -11.19 -12.60 -10.45
C TYR A 114 -10.19 -11.50 -10.08
N THR A 115 -10.43 -10.30 -10.59
CA THR A 115 -9.60 -9.12 -10.31
C THR A 115 -10.41 -7.85 -10.58
N LEU A 116 -9.89 -6.71 -10.11
CA LEU A 116 -10.40 -5.38 -10.44
C LEU A 116 -9.62 -4.71 -11.56
N SER A 117 -8.47 -5.26 -11.96
CA SER A 117 -7.59 -4.66 -12.97
C SER A 117 -7.58 -5.46 -14.27
N GLU A 118 -7.76 -4.76 -15.40
CA GLU A 118 -7.69 -5.36 -16.75
C GLU A 118 -6.30 -5.94 -17.04
N ASP A 119 -5.24 -5.32 -16.54
CA ASP A 119 -3.86 -5.76 -16.80
C ASP A 119 -3.53 -7.09 -16.10
N TRP A 120 -4.21 -7.37 -14.98
CA TRP A 120 -4.04 -8.58 -14.17
C TRP A 120 -5.09 -9.66 -14.46
N LEU A 121 -5.90 -9.46 -15.50
CA LEU A 121 -6.97 -10.37 -15.84
C LEU A 121 -6.44 -11.60 -16.59
N LEU A 122 -6.81 -12.79 -16.12
CA LEU A 122 -6.58 -14.04 -16.84
C LEU A 122 -7.60 -14.17 -17.97
N TRP A 123 -7.15 -13.89 -19.19
CA TRP A 123 -7.99 -13.88 -20.40
C TRP A 123 -8.44 -15.28 -20.83
N GLN A 124 -7.72 -16.32 -20.45
CA GLN A 124 -8.04 -17.70 -20.79
C GLN A 124 -7.90 -18.52 -19.50
N ALA A 125 -9.02 -18.73 -18.82
CA ALA A 125 -9.05 -19.64 -17.67
C ALA A 125 -9.40 -21.04 -18.18
N PRO A 126 -8.68 -22.09 -17.74
CA PRO A 126 -9.08 -23.46 -18.04
C PRO A 126 -10.37 -23.82 -17.31
N ASP A 127 -11.00 -24.92 -17.72
CA ASP A 127 -12.05 -25.54 -16.92
C ASP A 127 -11.48 -25.99 -15.57
N PHE A 128 -12.12 -25.53 -14.50
CA PHE A 128 -11.73 -25.80 -13.12
C PHE A 128 -12.93 -26.23 -12.29
N SER A 129 -12.64 -26.98 -11.23
CA SER A 129 -13.60 -27.42 -10.22
C SER A 129 -13.12 -26.99 -8.84
N SER A 130 -14.05 -26.60 -7.98
CA SER A 130 -13.75 -26.35 -6.57
C SER A 130 -13.71 -27.67 -5.82
N LEU A 131 -12.66 -27.88 -5.03
CA LEU A 131 -12.42 -29.06 -4.23
C LEU A 131 -12.31 -28.66 -2.75
N ARG A 132 -12.77 -29.53 -1.85
CA ARG A 132 -12.59 -29.42 -0.40
C ARG A 132 -11.73 -30.59 0.07
N LEU A 133 -10.47 -30.30 0.39
CA LEU A 133 -9.53 -31.30 0.88
C LEU A 133 -9.65 -31.49 2.38
N LYS A 134 -9.45 -32.72 2.87
CA LYS A 134 -9.29 -33.04 4.29
C LYS A 134 -7.80 -33.08 4.62
N VAL A 135 -7.32 -32.03 5.29
CA VAL A 135 -5.89 -31.83 5.51
C VAL A 135 -5.47 -32.29 6.89
N LEU A 136 -4.55 -33.25 6.94
CA LEU A 136 -3.94 -33.78 8.16
C LEU A 136 -2.55 -33.17 8.35
N PHE A 137 -2.21 -32.74 9.56
CA PHE A 137 -0.86 -32.26 9.88
C PHE A 137 -0.11 -33.36 10.63
N ALA A 138 1.08 -33.74 10.16
CA ALA A 138 1.94 -34.67 10.88
C ALA A 138 2.41 -34.04 12.20
N VAL A 139 2.30 -34.79 13.30
CA VAL A 139 2.71 -34.38 14.65
C VAL A 139 3.78 -35.32 15.18
N GLY A 140 4.95 -34.76 15.51
CA GLY A 140 6.09 -35.52 16.02
C GLY A 140 6.73 -36.44 14.95
N THR A 141 7.61 -37.34 15.39
CA THR A 141 8.31 -38.32 14.54
C THR A 141 7.56 -39.64 14.39
N ASP A 142 6.55 -39.87 15.24
CA ASP A 142 5.97 -41.20 15.48
C ASP A 142 4.75 -41.49 14.60
N GLY A 143 4.56 -40.72 13.52
CA GLY A 143 3.50 -40.92 12.53
C GLY A 143 2.10 -40.44 12.96
N GLY A 144 1.98 -39.78 14.11
CA GLY A 144 0.73 -39.16 14.56
C GLY A 144 0.24 -38.08 13.60
N VAL A 145 -1.08 -37.95 13.45
CA VAL A 145 -1.73 -36.92 12.63
C VAL A 145 -2.74 -36.12 13.45
N SER A 146 -2.89 -34.84 13.12
CA SER A 146 -3.91 -33.98 13.71
C SER A 146 -5.33 -34.39 13.32
N GLU A 147 -6.33 -33.76 13.94
CA GLU A 147 -7.67 -33.73 13.36
C GLU A 147 -7.66 -33.08 11.97
N PRO A 148 -8.53 -33.52 11.04
CA PRO A 148 -8.57 -32.99 9.69
C PRO A 148 -9.06 -31.53 9.64
N LEU A 149 -8.33 -30.70 8.91
CA LEU A 149 -8.70 -29.35 8.54
C LEU A 149 -9.31 -29.35 7.14
N GLU A 150 -10.56 -28.88 6.99
CA GLU A 150 -11.13 -28.67 5.66
C GLU A 150 -10.54 -27.44 4.97
N VAL A 151 -10.00 -27.62 3.76
CA VAL A 151 -9.39 -26.55 2.97
C VAL A 151 -9.98 -26.51 1.57
N GLY A 152 -10.50 -25.34 1.17
CA GLY A 152 -11.01 -25.11 -0.18
C GLY A 152 -9.90 -24.77 -1.17
N VAL A 153 -9.82 -25.52 -2.26
CA VAL A 153 -8.83 -25.37 -3.34
C VAL A 153 -9.50 -25.53 -4.71
N LEU A 154 -8.74 -25.34 -5.78
CA LEU A 154 -9.18 -25.54 -7.16
C LEU A 154 -8.39 -26.68 -7.79
N SER A 155 -9.01 -27.44 -8.69
CA SER A 155 -8.32 -28.51 -9.41
C SER A 155 -7.14 -28.01 -10.27
N CYS A 156 -7.15 -26.74 -10.65
CA CYS A 156 -6.05 -26.09 -11.37
C CYS A 156 -5.07 -25.36 -10.45
N ASP A 157 -5.14 -25.48 -9.12
CA ASP A 157 -4.09 -24.93 -8.26
C ASP A 157 -2.82 -25.78 -8.40
N THR A 158 -1.66 -25.12 -8.44
CA THR A 158 -0.36 -25.80 -8.34
C THR A 158 -0.12 -26.32 -6.93
N VAL A 159 0.82 -27.25 -6.78
CA VAL A 159 1.25 -27.78 -5.48
C VAL A 159 1.60 -26.67 -4.49
N GLU A 160 2.35 -25.65 -4.93
CA GLU A 160 2.72 -24.51 -4.08
C GLU A 160 1.49 -23.67 -3.67
N GLN A 161 0.57 -23.39 -4.59
CA GLN A 161 -0.67 -22.67 -4.28
C GLN A 161 -1.54 -23.44 -3.27
N VAL A 162 -1.55 -24.77 -3.34
CA VAL A 162 -2.25 -25.62 -2.35
C VAL A 162 -1.59 -25.50 -0.98
N LYS A 163 -0.25 -25.53 -0.88
CA LYS A 163 0.47 -25.29 0.38
C LYS A 163 0.11 -23.92 0.97
N GLU A 164 0.16 -22.87 0.16
CA GLU A 164 -0.20 -21.50 0.57
C GLU A 164 -1.64 -21.43 1.11
N LYS A 165 -2.61 -22.06 0.42
CA LYS A 165 -4.02 -22.11 0.86
C LYS A 165 -4.18 -22.88 2.18
N ILE A 166 -3.52 -24.02 2.32
CA ILE A 166 -3.54 -24.82 3.56
C ILE A 166 -3.03 -24.00 4.75
N LEU A 167 -1.86 -23.37 4.60
CA LEU A 167 -1.22 -22.62 5.67
C LEU A 167 -2.00 -21.34 6.01
N SER A 168 -2.59 -20.69 5.00
CA SER A 168 -3.50 -19.54 5.17
C SER A 168 -4.77 -19.93 5.93
N THR A 169 -5.41 -21.05 5.57
CA THR A 169 -6.58 -21.58 6.28
C THR A 169 -6.24 -21.97 7.71
N PHE A 170 -5.07 -22.57 7.95
CA PHE A 170 -4.57 -22.86 9.30
C PHE A 170 -4.44 -21.58 10.13
N LYS A 171 -3.71 -20.58 9.63
CA LYS A 171 -3.52 -19.29 10.31
C LYS A 171 -4.85 -18.60 10.62
N SER A 172 -5.79 -18.63 9.67
CA SER A 172 -7.13 -18.06 9.84
C SER A 172 -7.95 -18.78 10.93
N LYS A 173 -7.90 -20.12 10.98
CA LYS A 173 -8.67 -20.92 11.95
C LYS A 173 -8.09 -20.86 13.37
N PHE A 174 -6.76 -20.90 13.49
CA PHE A 174 -6.09 -21.03 14.80
C PHE A 174 -5.50 -19.73 15.33
N GLY A 175 -5.39 -18.68 14.50
CA GLY A 175 -4.90 -17.36 14.91
C GLY A 175 -3.37 -17.21 14.94
N PHE A 176 -2.62 -18.25 14.60
CA PHE A 176 -1.14 -18.23 14.54
C PHE A 176 -0.64 -19.01 13.31
N PRO A 177 0.52 -18.64 12.73
CA PRO A 177 1.09 -19.36 11.60
C PRO A 177 1.53 -20.77 12.02
N PHE A 178 1.41 -21.74 11.11
CA PHE A 178 1.99 -23.06 11.32
C PHE A 178 3.52 -22.95 11.42
N SER A 179 4.16 -23.80 12.23
CA SER A 179 5.60 -23.72 12.53
C SER A 179 6.51 -23.97 11.32
N THR A 180 5.98 -24.61 10.28
CA THR A 180 6.70 -24.91 9.04
C THR A 180 6.34 -23.88 7.96
N SER A 181 7.35 -23.28 7.33
CA SER A 181 7.16 -22.37 6.20
C SER A 181 6.63 -23.13 4.97
N PRO A 182 5.96 -22.45 4.00
CA PRO A 182 5.55 -23.10 2.75
C PRO A 182 6.67 -23.86 2.03
N ARG A 183 7.90 -23.31 2.07
CA ARG A 183 9.10 -23.90 1.45
C ARG A 183 9.55 -25.20 2.09
N ASP A 184 9.39 -25.29 3.42
CA ASP A 184 9.75 -26.44 4.24
C ASP A 184 8.60 -27.47 4.34
N ALA A 185 7.41 -27.13 3.86
CA ALA A 185 6.25 -28.00 3.87
C ALA A 185 6.20 -28.86 2.60
N CYS A 186 5.93 -30.14 2.77
CA CYS A 186 5.57 -31.06 1.71
C CYS A 186 4.15 -31.55 1.93
N ILE A 187 3.44 -31.77 0.82
CA ILE A 187 2.09 -32.31 0.84
C ILE A 187 2.07 -33.67 0.17
N GLU A 188 1.44 -34.64 0.81
CA GLU A 188 1.25 -35.99 0.32
C GLU A 188 -0.24 -36.27 0.16
N TYR A 189 -0.65 -36.86 -0.94
CA TYR A 189 -2.04 -37.21 -1.20
C TYR A 189 -2.27 -38.70 -0.98
N GLU A 190 -3.40 -39.05 -0.36
CA GLU A 190 -3.76 -40.44 -0.11
C GLU A 190 -4.38 -41.10 -1.35
N LYS A 191 -3.68 -42.07 -1.93
CA LYS A 191 -4.15 -42.91 -3.04
C LYS A 191 -4.21 -44.36 -2.60
N ASN A 192 -5.41 -44.95 -2.59
CA ASN A 192 -5.61 -46.36 -2.26
C ASN A 192 -4.93 -46.79 -0.94
N GLY A 193 -4.98 -45.92 0.09
CA GLY A 193 -4.37 -46.16 1.40
C GLY A 193 -2.86 -45.92 1.49
N THR A 194 -2.23 -45.41 0.44
CA THR A 194 -0.81 -45.02 0.43
C THR A 194 -0.66 -43.52 0.20
N PHE A 195 0.23 -42.86 0.94
CA PHE A 195 0.54 -41.44 0.74
C PHE A 195 1.60 -41.27 -0.35
N ILE A 196 1.28 -40.48 -1.36
CA ILE A 196 2.17 -40.16 -2.48
C ILE A 196 2.54 -38.67 -2.40
N PRO A 197 3.83 -38.30 -2.42
CA PRO A 197 4.23 -36.90 -2.41
C PRO A 197 3.73 -36.19 -3.67
N LEU A 198 3.19 -34.98 -3.50
CA LEU A 198 2.90 -34.08 -4.62
C LEU A 198 4.10 -33.15 -4.80
N GLU A 199 4.75 -33.28 -5.95
CA GLU A 199 5.89 -32.46 -6.36
C GLU A 199 5.43 -31.35 -7.29
N GLU A 200 6.12 -30.21 -7.27
CA GLU A 200 5.82 -29.06 -8.14
C GLU A 200 6.08 -29.40 -9.62
N VAL A 201 7.10 -30.24 -9.86
CA VAL A 201 7.44 -30.85 -11.15
C VAL A 201 7.99 -32.25 -10.89
N ASP A 202 7.56 -33.24 -11.65
CA ASP A 202 8.05 -34.62 -11.55
C ASP A 202 8.28 -35.23 -12.95
N ALA A 203 8.66 -36.51 -13.00
CA ALA A 203 8.91 -37.20 -14.27
C ALA A 203 7.65 -37.36 -15.15
N SER A 204 6.45 -37.07 -14.62
CA SER A 204 5.19 -37.12 -15.35
C SER A 204 4.70 -35.75 -15.82
N SER A 205 5.39 -34.66 -15.45
CA SER A 205 5.05 -33.29 -15.85
C SER A 205 5.01 -33.12 -17.37
N GLU A 206 4.01 -32.39 -17.84
CA GLU A 206 3.86 -32.06 -19.25
C GLU A 206 4.93 -31.07 -19.70
N VAL A 207 5.51 -31.27 -20.89
CA VAL A 207 6.55 -30.41 -21.46
C VAL A 207 6.09 -29.93 -22.83
N ILE A 208 6.06 -28.61 -23.04
CA ILE A 208 5.73 -27.97 -24.31
C ILE A 208 6.97 -27.21 -24.80
N GLY A 209 7.60 -27.71 -25.87
CA GLY A 209 8.87 -27.17 -26.36
C GLY A 209 9.97 -27.34 -25.30
N GLU A 210 10.48 -26.22 -24.77
CA GLU A 210 11.50 -26.19 -23.72
C GLU A 210 10.93 -25.83 -22.32
N VAL A 211 9.61 -25.63 -22.22
CA VAL A 211 8.97 -25.15 -20.99
C VAL A 211 8.16 -26.28 -20.35
N THR A 212 8.29 -26.45 -19.04
CA THR A 212 7.61 -27.51 -18.27
C THR A 212 6.37 -26.97 -17.57
N MET A 213 5.25 -27.68 -17.66
CA MET A 213 4.02 -27.34 -16.96
C MET A 213 4.15 -27.69 -15.48
N LEU A 214 3.78 -26.75 -14.60
CA LEU A 214 3.72 -27.02 -13.17
C LEU A 214 2.58 -27.98 -12.84
N ASN A 215 2.85 -28.95 -11.97
CA ASN A 215 1.88 -29.96 -11.60
C ASN A 215 0.75 -29.34 -10.76
N THR A 216 -0.49 -29.70 -11.11
CA THR A 216 -1.72 -29.24 -10.46
C THR A 216 -2.44 -30.39 -9.74
N LEU A 217 -3.46 -30.10 -8.94
CA LEU A 217 -4.30 -31.16 -8.38
C LEU A 217 -4.98 -32.01 -9.46
N LYS A 218 -5.35 -31.42 -10.60
CA LYS A 218 -5.91 -32.12 -11.76
C LYS A 218 -4.91 -33.08 -12.39
N HIS A 219 -3.62 -32.72 -12.43
CA HIS A 219 -2.52 -33.58 -12.89
C HIS A 219 -2.48 -34.90 -12.09
N TYR A 220 -2.51 -34.78 -10.77
CA TYR A 220 -2.52 -35.93 -9.86
C TYR A 220 -3.90 -36.60 -9.71
N LYS A 221 -4.94 -36.07 -10.38
CA LYS A 221 -6.34 -36.53 -10.32
C LYS A 221 -6.93 -36.51 -8.92
N VAL A 222 -6.54 -35.51 -8.11
CA VAL A 222 -7.07 -35.31 -6.76
C VAL A 222 -8.54 -34.87 -6.83
N GLY A 223 -9.40 -35.58 -6.10
CA GLY A 223 -10.85 -35.40 -6.06
C GLY A 223 -11.36 -34.54 -4.90
N ASP A 224 -12.66 -34.25 -4.91
CA ASP A 224 -13.33 -33.56 -3.79
C ASP A 224 -13.41 -34.48 -2.57
N GLY A 225 -13.13 -33.95 -1.38
CA GLY A 225 -13.19 -34.69 -0.11
C GLY A 225 -12.00 -35.60 0.18
N GLU A 226 -10.98 -35.63 -0.70
CA GLU A 226 -9.78 -36.45 -0.53
C GLU A 226 -8.85 -35.94 0.57
N THR A 227 -8.07 -36.88 1.13
CA THR A 227 -7.14 -36.62 2.23
C THR A 227 -5.78 -36.18 1.71
N VAL A 228 -5.26 -35.09 2.26
CA VAL A 228 -3.89 -34.61 2.04
C VAL A 228 -3.19 -34.50 3.39
N LYS A 229 -1.93 -34.92 3.46
CA LYS A 229 -1.09 -34.86 4.65
C LYS A 229 0.01 -33.82 4.46
N VAL A 230 0.16 -32.93 5.43
CA VAL A 230 1.25 -31.94 5.50
C VAL A 230 2.38 -32.49 6.36
N VAL A 231 3.58 -32.51 5.80
CA VAL A 231 4.79 -33.07 6.42
C VAL A 231 5.91 -32.02 6.36
N SER A 232 6.74 -31.96 7.41
CA SER A 232 7.90 -31.05 7.44
C SER A 232 9.15 -31.72 6.87
N LYS A 233 9.82 -31.07 5.91
CA LYS A 233 11.10 -31.54 5.34
C LYS A 233 12.20 -31.73 6.39
N LYS A 234 12.17 -30.93 7.47
CA LYS A 234 13.20 -30.94 8.53
C LYS A 234 13.06 -32.11 9.52
N GLY A 235 11.90 -32.77 9.56
CA GLY A 235 11.59 -33.85 10.51
C GLY A 235 11.46 -35.24 9.88
N HIS A 236 11.42 -35.35 8.54
CA HIS A 236 11.19 -36.61 7.84
C HIS A 236 12.18 -36.81 6.66
N PRO A 237 13.08 -37.80 6.72
CA PRO A 237 14.10 -38.06 5.69
C PRO A 237 13.56 -38.76 4.42
N THR A 238 12.30 -39.18 4.38
CA THR A 238 11.64 -39.86 3.25
C THR A 238 10.90 -38.93 2.29
N VAL A 239 10.99 -37.61 2.51
CA VAL A 239 10.27 -36.59 1.75
C VAL A 239 11.02 -36.24 0.46
N SER A 240 10.29 -35.86 -0.59
CA SER A 240 10.87 -35.38 -1.86
C SER A 240 12.03 -34.40 -1.64
N PRO A 241 13.18 -34.58 -2.33
CA PRO A 241 14.31 -33.66 -2.24
C PRO A 241 14.09 -32.36 -3.04
N GLN A 242 12.94 -32.19 -3.71
CA GLN A 242 12.67 -31.03 -4.55
C GLN A 242 12.68 -29.72 -3.73
N GLY A 243 13.56 -28.79 -4.13
CA GLY A 243 13.52 -27.40 -3.67
C GLY A 243 12.29 -26.66 -4.22
N SER A 244 12.01 -25.47 -3.72
CA SER A 244 10.96 -24.62 -4.31
C SER A 244 11.32 -24.30 -5.77
N VAL A 245 10.45 -24.63 -6.72
CA VAL A 245 10.71 -24.36 -8.15
C VAL A 245 10.69 -22.85 -8.41
N LYS A 246 9.93 -22.09 -7.61
CA LYS A 246 9.91 -20.62 -7.64
C LYS A 246 11.25 -19.97 -7.29
N ASP A 247 12.20 -20.69 -6.67
CA ASP A 247 13.53 -20.15 -6.34
C ASP A 247 14.52 -20.21 -7.54
N ASP A 248 14.13 -20.79 -8.69
CA ASP A 248 14.94 -20.77 -9.91
C ASP A 248 14.99 -19.35 -10.52
N GLU A 249 16.20 -18.83 -10.78
CA GLU A 249 16.38 -17.49 -11.37
C GLU A 249 15.66 -17.30 -12.71
N ASN A 250 15.48 -18.38 -13.48
CA ASN A 250 14.76 -18.37 -14.75
C ASN A 250 13.40 -19.10 -14.65
N PHE A 251 12.74 -19.02 -13.49
CA PHE A 251 11.44 -19.66 -13.25
C PHE A 251 10.41 -19.35 -14.36
N SER A 252 10.26 -18.07 -14.72
CA SER A 252 9.28 -17.64 -15.75
C SER A 252 9.65 -17.99 -17.19
N GLY A 253 10.90 -18.42 -17.44
CA GLY A 253 11.34 -18.91 -18.75
C GLY A 253 11.29 -20.43 -18.88
N LYS A 254 11.43 -21.16 -17.77
CA LYS A 254 11.47 -22.63 -17.73
C LYS A 254 10.13 -23.30 -17.43
N TYR A 255 9.23 -22.58 -16.75
CA TYR A 255 7.97 -23.15 -16.28
C TYR A 255 6.77 -22.32 -16.73
N PHE A 256 5.64 -22.99 -16.95
CA PHE A 256 4.35 -22.36 -17.20
C PHE A 256 3.24 -23.02 -16.39
N HIS A 257 2.10 -22.35 -16.26
CA HIS A 257 0.95 -22.87 -15.52
C HIS A 257 -0.33 -22.84 -16.35
N LEU A 258 -1.05 -21.73 -16.36
CA LEU A 258 -2.35 -21.59 -17.05
C LEU A 258 -2.22 -20.90 -18.40
N ILE A 259 -1.20 -20.07 -18.56
CA ILE A 259 -0.94 -19.35 -19.80
C ILE A 259 0.14 -20.09 -20.58
N ASP A 260 -0.20 -20.50 -21.79
CA ASP A 260 0.74 -21.11 -22.74
C ASP A 260 1.88 -20.11 -23.08
N PRO A 261 3.15 -20.53 -23.04
CA PRO A 261 4.31 -19.72 -23.40
C PRO A 261 4.22 -19.04 -24.77
N GLU A 262 3.69 -19.72 -25.79
CA GLU A 262 3.53 -19.13 -27.13
C GLU A 262 2.48 -18.01 -27.14
N VAL A 263 1.46 -18.13 -26.29
CA VAL A 263 0.43 -17.12 -26.10
C VAL A 263 0.97 -15.92 -25.31
N ASP A 264 1.83 -16.14 -24.32
CA ASP A 264 2.48 -15.06 -23.56
C ASP A 264 3.49 -14.28 -24.41
N GLU A 265 4.34 -14.95 -25.20
CA GLU A 265 5.26 -14.29 -26.14
C GLU A 265 4.52 -13.40 -27.14
N ASN A 266 3.43 -13.92 -27.71
CA ASN A 266 2.61 -13.17 -28.65
C ASN A 266 1.86 -11.99 -27.98
N GLN A 267 1.49 -12.12 -26.70
CA GLN A 267 0.93 -11.02 -25.90
C GLN A 267 1.96 -9.91 -25.67
N ARG A 268 3.20 -10.26 -25.32
CA ARG A 268 4.30 -9.29 -25.14
C ARG A 268 4.63 -8.54 -26.43
N LYS A 269 4.57 -9.22 -27.58
CA LYS A 269 4.91 -8.65 -28.90
C LYS A 269 3.80 -7.76 -29.50
N ASN A 270 2.52 -7.94 -29.15
CA ASN A 270 1.39 -7.18 -29.76
C ASN A 270 0.24 -6.85 -28.76
N PRO A 271 0.46 -5.96 -27.79
CA PRO A 271 -0.54 -5.63 -26.76
C PRO A 271 -1.78 -4.87 -27.28
N GLU A 272 -1.66 -4.06 -28.35
CA GLU A 272 -2.75 -3.19 -28.83
C GLU A 272 -3.82 -3.92 -29.67
N ARG A 273 -3.43 -4.95 -30.44
CA ARG A 273 -4.32 -5.64 -31.39
C ARG A 273 -5.38 -6.55 -30.71
N LYS A 274 -5.14 -7.02 -29.48
CA LYS A 274 -6.08 -7.89 -28.73
C LYS A 274 -6.97 -7.16 -27.72
N LYS A 275 -6.61 -5.95 -27.25
CA LYS A 275 -7.49 -5.06 -26.44
C LYS A 275 -8.85 -4.80 -27.08
N LEU A 276 -9.00 -5.03 -28.39
CA LEU A 276 -10.23 -4.80 -29.16
C LEU A 276 -11.09 -6.06 -29.37
N LYS A 277 -10.55 -7.29 -29.29
CA LYS A 277 -11.29 -8.52 -29.66
C LYS A 277 -11.81 -9.33 -28.46
N VAL A 278 -11.33 -9.07 -27.24
CA VAL A 278 -11.57 -9.94 -26.05
C VAL A 278 -12.25 -9.18 -24.90
N LYS A 279 -12.76 -7.96 -25.13
CA LYS A 279 -13.24 -7.08 -24.04
C LYS A 279 -14.58 -7.47 -23.41
N GLU A 280 -15.58 -7.94 -24.17
CA GLU A 280 -16.95 -8.01 -23.63
C GLU A 280 -17.21 -9.16 -22.65
N VAL A 281 -16.70 -10.37 -22.94
CA VAL A 281 -16.92 -11.55 -22.07
C VAL A 281 -16.16 -11.43 -20.75
N HIS A 282 -14.97 -10.83 -20.76
CA HIS A 282 -14.08 -10.76 -19.58
C HIS A 282 -14.33 -9.53 -18.69
N LEU A 283 -14.98 -8.48 -19.22
CA LEU A 283 -15.53 -7.38 -18.40
C LEU A 283 -16.52 -7.90 -17.35
N THR A 284 -17.26 -8.98 -17.63
CA THR A 284 -18.20 -9.57 -16.67
C THR A 284 -17.50 -10.08 -15.41
N LYS A 285 -16.26 -10.57 -15.50
CA LYS A 285 -15.47 -11.03 -14.35
C LYS A 285 -14.93 -9.87 -13.52
N LEU A 286 -14.51 -8.78 -14.16
CA LEU A 286 -14.16 -7.54 -13.47
C LEU A 286 -15.38 -6.98 -12.71
N LEU A 287 -16.55 -6.96 -13.37
CA LEU A 287 -17.81 -6.54 -12.75
C LEU A 287 -18.23 -7.46 -11.60
N SER A 288 -18.13 -8.78 -11.78
CA SER A 288 -18.44 -9.76 -10.74
C SER A 288 -17.54 -9.57 -9.51
N THR A 289 -16.24 -9.37 -9.73
CA THR A 289 -15.29 -9.08 -8.64
C THR A 289 -15.62 -7.76 -7.97
N LYS A 290 -15.90 -6.70 -8.74
CA LYS A 290 -16.32 -5.39 -8.21
C LYS A 290 -17.55 -5.53 -7.33
N VAL A 291 -18.58 -6.22 -7.79
CA VAL A 291 -19.82 -6.45 -7.03
C VAL A 291 -19.54 -7.21 -5.72
N ALA A 292 -18.71 -8.26 -5.77
CA ALA A 292 -18.40 -9.08 -4.60
C ALA A 292 -17.69 -8.30 -3.49
N VAL A 293 -16.83 -7.33 -3.84
CA VAL A 293 -16.07 -6.53 -2.86
C VAL A 293 -16.68 -5.15 -2.58
N HIS A 294 -17.77 -4.78 -3.26
CA HIS A 294 -18.26 -3.40 -3.29
C HIS A 294 -18.66 -2.87 -1.91
N SER A 295 -19.33 -3.68 -1.11
CA SER A 295 -19.78 -3.28 0.24
C SER A 295 -18.60 -2.92 1.15
N PHE A 296 -17.48 -3.63 1.05
CA PHE A 296 -16.26 -3.32 1.81
C PHE A 296 -15.63 -2.01 1.36
N VAL A 297 -15.61 -1.74 0.04
CA VAL A 297 -15.13 -0.46 -0.53
C VAL A 297 -16.01 0.69 -0.06
N GLU A 298 -17.33 0.54 -0.13
CA GLU A 298 -18.29 1.56 0.28
C GLU A 298 -18.19 1.86 1.79
N ASN A 299 -18.07 0.83 2.63
CA ASN A 299 -17.87 0.98 4.06
C ASN A 299 -16.55 1.68 4.39
N LEU A 300 -15.46 1.32 3.71
CA LEU A 300 -14.16 1.99 3.90
C LEU A 300 -14.23 3.47 3.50
N PHE A 301 -14.82 3.77 2.35
CA PHE A 301 -14.97 5.14 1.87
C PHE A 301 -15.76 6.00 2.86
N ARG A 302 -16.88 5.47 3.36
CA ARG A 302 -17.68 6.15 4.39
C ARG A 302 -17.01 6.21 5.75
N ALA A 303 -16.13 5.29 6.09
CA ALA A 303 -15.32 5.40 7.30
C ALA A 303 -14.28 6.54 7.18
N ILE A 304 -13.76 6.79 5.98
CA ILE A 304 -12.78 7.86 5.72
C ILE A 304 -13.42 9.25 5.78
N TRP A 305 -14.56 9.46 5.11
CA TRP A 305 -15.28 10.75 5.12
C TRP A 305 -16.51 10.77 6.03
N GLY A 306 -16.57 9.82 6.97
CA GLY A 306 -17.56 9.79 8.04
C GLY A 306 -17.09 10.63 9.24
N LEU A 307 -18.04 11.20 9.97
CA LEU A 307 -17.77 11.96 11.19
C LEU A 307 -18.39 11.22 12.39
N SER A 308 -17.57 10.59 13.22
CA SER A 308 -18.03 10.06 14.52
C SER A 308 -18.55 11.21 15.36
N ASP A 309 -19.74 11.06 15.97
CA ASP A 309 -20.39 12.09 16.78
C ASP A 309 -20.48 13.48 16.10
N CYS A 310 -20.55 13.51 14.76
CA CYS A 310 -20.52 14.72 13.94
C CYS A 310 -19.26 15.60 14.14
N LYS A 311 -18.15 15.02 14.62
CA LYS A 311 -16.86 15.73 14.82
C LYS A 311 -15.79 15.20 13.88
N ALA A 312 -15.02 16.11 13.28
CA ALA A 312 -13.87 15.75 12.47
C ALA A 312 -12.63 15.59 13.36
N PRO A 313 -11.62 14.80 12.95
CA PRO A 313 -10.34 14.76 13.64
C PRO A 313 -9.75 16.17 13.78
N HIS A 314 -9.20 16.48 14.96
CA HIS A 314 -8.65 17.81 15.28
C HIS A 314 -7.70 18.34 14.20
N ALA A 315 -6.80 17.47 13.72
CA ALA A 315 -5.85 17.79 12.66
C ALA A 315 -6.51 18.13 11.31
N VAL A 316 -7.59 17.43 10.93
CA VAL A 316 -8.32 17.72 9.68
C VAL A 316 -9.01 19.07 9.79
N LYS A 317 -9.75 19.31 10.87
CA LYS A 317 -10.45 20.59 11.08
C LYS A 317 -9.47 21.76 11.12
N TYR A 318 -8.43 21.65 11.94
CA TYR A 318 -7.39 22.68 12.04
C TYR A 318 -6.74 22.97 10.68
N PHE A 319 -6.34 21.93 9.95
CA PHE A 319 -5.66 22.12 8.68
C PHE A 319 -6.58 22.67 7.58
N PHE A 320 -7.85 22.28 7.55
CA PHE A 320 -8.81 22.84 6.60
C PHE A 320 -9.13 24.30 6.91
N ASP A 321 -9.26 24.67 8.18
CA ASP A 321 -9.41 26.07 8.59
C ASP A 321 -8.16 26.88 8.22
N LEU A 322 -6.96 26.30 8.35
CA LEU A 322 -5.71 26.94 7.89
C LEU A 322 -5.76 27.23 6.38
N LEU A 323 -6.20 26.28 5.56
CA LEU A 323 -6.33 26.47 4.11
C LEU A 323 -7.35 27.55 3.76
N ASP A 324 -8.51 27.54 4.43
CA ASP A 324 -9.57 28.53 4.24
C ASP A 324 -9.05 29.94 4.60
N ASN A 325 -8.42 30.10 5.76
CA ASN A 325 -7.80 31.36 6.20
C ASN A 325 -6.70 31.84 5.24
N GLN A 326 -5.90 30.94 4.66
CA GLN A 326 -4.88 31.33 3.67
C GLN A 326 -5.51 31.79 2.37
N ALA A 327 -6.56 31.12 1.87
CA ALA A 327 -7.28 31.59 0.69
C ALA A 327 -7.85 32.99 0.90
N ASP A 328 -8.43 33.27 2.06
CA ASP A 328 -8.97 34.59 2.42
C ASP A 328 -7.87 35.67 2.45
N ASN A 329 -6.73 35.37 3.10
CA ASN A 329 -5.58 36.28 3.13
C ASN A 329 -5.03 36.59 1.73
N MET A 330 -5.11 35.61 0.82
CA MET A 330 -4.67 35.72 -0.57
C MET A 330 -5.76 36.23 -1.50
N LYS A 331 -6.94 36.59 -0.96
CA LYS A 331 -8.13 37.08 -1.67
C LYS A 331 -8.61 36.13 -2.77
N ILE A 332 -8.51 34.83 -2.53
CA ILE A 332 -9.00 33.78 -3.42
C ILE A 332 -10.45 33.46 -3.05
N SER A 333 -11.40 33.87 -3.90
CA SER A 333 -12.83 33.63 -3.67
C SER A 333 -13.41 32.42 -4.42
N ASP A 334 -12.62 31.75 -5.26
CA ASP A 334 -13.06 30.58 -6.03
C ASP A 334 -13.14 29.33 -5.13
N PRO A 335 -14.35 28.78 -4.86
CA PRO A 335 -14.52 27.60 -4.01
C PRO A 335 -13.87 26.34 -4.59
N ASP A 336 -13.66 26.27 -5.91
CA ASP A 336 -12.97 25.14 -6.55
C ASP A 336 -11.51 25.07 -6.10
N VAL A 337 -10.86 26.23 -5.91
CA VAL A 337 -9.46 26.27 -5.46
C VAL A 337 -9.35 25.65 -4.07
N LEU A 338 -10.24 26.03 -3.15
CA LEU A 338 -10.28 25.47 -1.80
C LEU A 338 -10.57 23.97 -1.80
N HIS A 339 -11.52 23.52 -2.61
CA HIS A 339 -11.83 22.10 -2.78
C HIS A 339 -10.59 21.32 -3.27
N ILE A 340 -9.87 21.87 -4.25
CA ILE A 340 -8.65 21.26 -4.80
C ILE A 340 -7.53 21.24 -3.75
N TRP A 341 -7.32 22.30 -2.97
CA TRP A 341 -6.32 22.33 -1.90
C TRP A 341 -6.61 21.29 -0.83
N LYS A 342 -7.86 21.16 -0.38
CA LYS A 342 -8.29 20.14 0.59
C LYS A 342 -8.07 18.73 0.03
N THR A 343 -8.41 18.51 -1.24
CA THR A 343 -8.24 17.22 -1.93
C THR A 343 -6.76 16.84 -2.12
N ASN A 344 -5.92 17.80 -2.53
CA ASN A 344 -4.50 17.60 -2.77
C ASN A 344 -3.70 17.44 -1.47
N SER A 345 -4.18 17.98 -0.35
CA SER A 345 -3.48 17.94 0.93
C SER A 345 -3.77 16.70 1.75
N LEU A 346 -5.01 16.21 1.76
CA LEU A 346 -5.44 15.10 2.62
C LEU A 346 -5.74 13.82 1.80
N PRO A 347 -6.83 13.72 1.00
CA PRO A 347 -7.13 12.52 0.21
C PRO A 347 -5.96 12.03 -0.66
N LEU A 348 -5.35 12.92 -1.44
CA LEU A 348 -4.30 12.56 -2.39
C LEU A 348 -3.00 12.12 -1.70
N ARG A 349 -2.60 12.80 -0.62
CA ARG A 349 -1.28 12.61 -0.01
C ARG A 349 -1.28 11.56 1.09
N PHE A 350 -2.36 11.50 1.87
CA PHE A 350 -2.48 10.61 2.99
C PHE A 350 -3.33 9.39 2.64
N TRP A 351 -4.61 9.58 2.31
CA TRP A 351 -5.55 8.45 2.16
C TRP A 351 -5.21 7.54 0.99
N VAL A 352 -4.85 8.08 -0.18
CA VAL A 352 -4.39 7.25 -1.31
C VAL A 352 -3.14 6.44 -0.94
N ASN A 353 -2.23 7.01 -0.14
CA ASN A 353 -1.03 6.31 0.28
C ASN A 353 -1.36 5.12 1.19
N ILE A 354 -2.30 5.28 2.13
CA ILE A 354 -2.79 4.21 3.00
C ILE A 354 -3.58 3.15 2.20
N LEU A 355 -4.47 3.56 1.30
CA LEU A 355 -5.26 2.68 0.42
C LEU A 355 -4.37 1.79 -0.46
N LYS A 356 -3.30 2.35 -1.02
CA LYS A 356 -2.37 1.62 -1.89
C LYS A 356 -1.33 0.81 -1.14
N ASN A 357 -1.08 1.13 0.13
CA ASN A 357 -0.01 0.53 0.92
C ASN A 357 -0.54 0.06 2.28
N PRO A 358 -1.45 -0.94 2.32
CA PRO A 358 -1.97 -1.47 3.58
C PRO A 358 -0.87 -2.07 4.48
N GLN A 359 0.27 -2.48 3.91
CA GLN A 359 1.45 -2.94 4.66
C GLN A 359 2.11 -1.85 5.52
N PHE A 360 1.73 -0.57 5.37
CA PHE A 360 2.13 0.48 6.30
C PHE A 360 1.32 0.45 7.60
N VAL A 361 0.17 -0.24 7.62
CA VAL A 361 -0.74 -0.31 8.76
C VAL A 361 -0.78 -1.72 9.35
N PHE A 362 -0.66 -2.76 8.51
CA PHE A 362 -0.74 -4.17 8.91
C PHE A 362 0.53 -4.93 8.58
N ASP A 363 0.85 -5.93 9.40
CA ASP A 363 1.86 -6.93 9.08
C ASP A 363 1.33 -7.89 8.01
N MET A 364 1.53 -7.51 6.75
CA MET A 364 1.06 -8.27 5.60
C MET A 364 1.95 -8.07 4.38
N GLU A 365 2.03 -9.10 3.55
CA GLU A 365 2.69 -9.02 2.25
C GLU A 365 1.72 -8.48 1.19
N LYS A 366 2.19 -7.50 0.39
CA LYS A 366 1.42 -6.95 -0.73
C LYS A 366 1.95 -7.54 -2.04
N SER A 367 1.16 -8.39 -2.70
CA SER A 367 1.49 -8.88 -4.03
C SER A 367 1.34 -7.78 -5.09
N PRO A 368 2.09 -7.84 -6.20
CA PRO A 368 1.89 -6.96 -7.36
C PRO A 368 0.45 -6.95 -7.88
N HIS A 369 -0.21 -8.12 -7.92
CA HIS A 369 -1.61 -8.23 -8.30
C HIS A 369 -2.56 -7.46 -7.35
N LEU A 370 -2.36 -7.59 -6.04
CA LEU A 370 -3.13 -6.84 -5.05
C LEU A 370 -2.89 -5.33 -5.20
N ASP A 371 -1.65 -4.89 -5.45
CA ASP A 371 -1.35 -3.48 -5.74
C ASP A 371 -2.11 -2.95 -6.96
N GLY A 372 -2.27 -3.77 -8.00
CA GLY A 372 -3.11 -3.47 -9.16
C GLY A 372 -4.58 -3.25 -8.78
N CYS A 373 -5.15 -4.14 -7.98
CA CYS A 373 -6.54 -4.00 -7.49
C CYS A 373 -6.73 -2.76 -6.60
N LEU A 374 -5.81 -2.52 -5.66
CA LEU A 374 -5.83 -1.35 -4.78
C LEU A 374 -5.66 -0.05 -5.56
N SER A 375 -4.87 -0.05 -6.64
CA SER A 375 -4.73 1.09 -7.54
C SER A 375 -6.03 1.45 -8.24
N VAL A 376 -6.84 0.46 -8.64
CA VAL A 376 -8.18 0.70 -9.22
C VAL A 376 -9.12 1.33 -8.18
N ILE A 377 -9.13 0.83 -6.94
CA ILE A 377 -9.94 1.39 -5.86
C ILE A 377 -9.47 2.79 -5.48
N ALA A 378 -8.17 3.02 -5.37
CA ALA A 378 -7.60 4.34 -5.06
C ALA A 378 -7.89 5.37 -6.17
N GLN A 379 -7.93 4.94 -7.44
CA GLN A 379 -8.37 5.81 -8.53
C GLN A 379 -9.85 6.16 -8.41
N ALA A 380 -10.72 5.19 -8.13
CA ALA A 380 -12.15 5.43 -7.88
C ALA A 380 -12.35 6.37 -6.68
N PHE A 381 -11.59 6.18 -5.59
CA PHE A 381 -11.56 7.08 -4.44
C PHE A 381 -11.24 8.52 -4.85
N MET A 382 -10.16 8.74 -5.62
CA MET A 382 -9.81 10.08 -6.09
C MET A 382 -10.85 10.68 -7.05
N ASP A 383 -11.49 9.86 -7.87
CA ASP A 383 -12.56 10.32 -8.77
C ASP A 383 -13.79 10.85 -7.98
N CYS A 384 -14.01 10.39 -6.74
CA CYS A 384 -15.03 10.91 -5.82
C CYS A 384 -14.76 12.37 -5.38
N PHE A 385 -13.51 12.83 -5.44
CA PHE A 385 -13.13 14.22 -5.12
C PHE A 385 -13.00 15.08 -6.37
N SER A 386 -13.22 14.54 -7.56
CA SER A 386 -13.09 15.32 -8.80
C SER A 386 -14.23 16.32 -8.97
N LEU A 387 -13.90 17.56 -9.33
CA LEU A 387 -14.88 18.60 -9.68
C LEU A 387 -15.44 18.43 -11.10
N SER A 388 -14.73 17.73 -11.98
CA SER A 388 -15.18 17.54 -13.37
C SER A 388 -16.23 16.44 -13.48
N GLU A 389 -17.30 16.69 -14.21
CA GLU A 389 -18.20 15.62 -14.68
C GLU A 389 -17.55 14.91 -15.87
N THR A 390 -17.16 13.65 -15.67
CA THR A 390 -16.55 12.86 -16.75
C THR A 390 -17.63 12.08 -17.47
N GLN A 391 -17.98 12.48 -18.69
CA GLN A 391 -18.75 11.63 -19.59
C GLN A 391 -17.86 10.49 -20.07
N LEU A 392 -18.14 9.27 -19.59
CA LEU A 392 -17.36 8.09 -19.95
C LEU A 392 -17.91 7.49 -21.24
N GLY A 393 -17.14 7.59 -22.33
CA GLY A 393 -17.44 6.96 -23.60
C GLY A 393 -16.81 5.56 -23.75
N LYS A 394 -16.97 4.95 -24.92
CA LYS A 394 -16.47 3.61 -25.29
C LYS A 394 -14.94 3.44 -25.11
N TYR A 395 -14.18 4.53 -25.15
CA TYR A 395 -12.72 4.52 -25.03
C TYR A 395 -12.21 4.87 -23.62
N ALA A 396 -13.12 5.00 -22.64
CA ALA A 396 -12.71 5.25 -21.27
C ALA A 396 -11.92 4.07 -20.69
N PRO A 397 -10.91 4.32 -19.84
CA PRO A 397 -10.21 3.27 -19.11
C PRO A 397 -11.17 2.38 -18.31
N THR A 398 -10.95 1.06 -18.34
CA THR A 398 -11.84 0.07 -17.71
C THR A 398 -12.01 0.31 -16.21
N ASN A 399 -10.94 0.70 -15.51
CA ASN A 399 -10.98 1.06 -14.09
C ASN A 399 -11.95 2.23 -13.78
N LYS A 400 -12.09 3.21 -14.69
CA LYS A 400 -13.08 4.29 -14.55
C LYS A 400 -14.50 3.81 -14.84
N LEU A 401 -14.67 2.92 -15.81
CA LEU A 401 -15.96 2.34 -16.14
C LEU A 401 -16.53 1.48 -14.99
N LEU A 402 -15.66 0.77 -14.25
CA LEU A 402 -16.08 -0.13 -13.17
C LEU A 402 -16.84 0.55 -12.02
N TYR A 403 -16.50 1.81 -11.70
CA TYR A 403 -17.11 2.56 -10.59
C TYR A 403 -17.96 3.74 -11.05
N ALA A 404 -18.11 3.94 -12.36
CA ALA A 404 -18.77 5.09 -12.98
C ALA A 404 -20.15 5.42 -12.39
N LYS A 405 -20.93 4.38 -12.06
CA LYS A 405 -22.31 4.52 -11.55
C LYS A 405 -22.36 5.03 -10.12
N GLU A 406 -21.36 4.74 -9.30
CA GLU A 406 -21.36 5.11 -7.88
C GLU A 406 -20.67 6.46 -7.61
N ILE A 407 -19.74 6.88 -8.47
CA ILE A 407 -19.00 8.14 -8.30
C ILE A 407 -19.92 9.36 -8.07
N PRO A 408 -21.04 9.58 -8.79
CA PRO A 408 -21.90 10.74 -8.56
C PRO A 408 -22.47 10.80 -7.14
N LYS A 409 -22.85 9.65 -6.56
CA LYS A 409 -23.32 9.55 -5.16
C LYS A 409 -22.20 9.89 -4.19
N PHE A 410 -21.02 9.30 -4.36
CA PHE A 410 -19.87 9.59 -3.50
C PHE A 410 -19.40 11.04 -3.59
N LYS A 411 -19.48 11.68 -4.77
CA LYS A 411 -19.21 13.11 -4.92
C LYS A 411 -20.14 13.97 -4.07
N GLN A 412 -21.41 13.60 -3.92
CA GLN A 412 -22.34 14.31 -3.05
C GLN A 412 -21.98 14.11 -1.57
N GLU A 413 -21.62 12.89 -1.16
CA GLU A 413 -21.15 12.59 0.20
C GLU A 413 -19.89 13.39 0.54
N VAL A 414 -18.91 13.46 -0.37
CA VAL A 414 -17.67 14.25 -0.20
C VAL A 414 -17.95 15.75 -0.10
N LYS A 415 -18.85 16.29 -0.92
CA LYS A 415 -19.28 17.70 -0.82
C LYS A 415 -19.92 17.99 0.54
N ALA A 416 -20.74 17.08 1.04
CA ALA A 416 -21.36 17.20 2.36
C ALA A 416 -20.30 17.11 3.48
N TYR A 417 -19.31 16.22 3.36
CA TYR A 417 -18.20 16.09 4.29
C TYR A 417 -17.37 17.38 4.43
N TYR A 418 -16.94 17.97 3.31
CA TYR A 418 -16.20 19.24 3.34
C TYR A 418 -17.04 20.39 3.91
N LYS A 419 -18.35 20.41 3.61
CA LYS A 419 -19.26 21.41 4.19
C LYS A 419 -19.40 21.22 5.71
N GLN A 420 -19.61 20.00 6.19
CA GLN A 420 -19.74 19.72 7.62
C GLN A 420 -18.48 20.11 8.41
N ILE A 421 -17.28 19.85 7.86
CA ILE A 421 -16.03 20.30 8.50
C ILE A 421 -15.95 21.82 8.53
N LYS A 422 -16.34 22.51 7.45
CA LYS A 422 -16.34 23.97 7.41
C LYS A 422 -17.29 24.56 8.46
N ASP A 423 -18.48 23.98 8.61
CA ASP A 423 -19.53 24.45 9.51
C ASP A 423 -19.24 24.15 11.01
N GLN A 424 -18.26 23.29 11.31
CA GLN A 424 -17.80 23.05 12.69
C GLN A 424 -17.10 24.27 13.30
N ALA A 425 -17.20 24.40 14.62
CA ALA A 425 -16.43 25.39 15.38
C ALA A 425 -14.93 25.20 15.16
N SER A 426 -14.19 26.30 15.04
CA SER A 426 -12.74 26.27 14.88
C SER A 426 -12.05 25.71 16.11
N ILE A 427 -10.96 24.98 15.88
CA ILE A 427 -10.11 24.46 16.96
C ILE A 427 -9.34 25.65 17.57
N THR A 428 -9.45 25.82 18.88
CA THR A 428 -8.68 26.84 19.59
C THR A 428 -7.21 26.45 19.71
N ASP A 429 -6.31 27.43 19.84
CA ASP A 429 -4.87 27.18 20.02
C ASP A 429 -4.58 26.30 21.24
N SER A 430 -5.38 26.46 22.32
CA SER A 430 -5.26 25.61 23.52
C SER A 430 -5.59 24.15 23.22
N GLN A 431 -6.68 23.88 22.49
CA GLN A 431 -7.08 22.52 22.12
C GLN A 431 -6.06 21.87 21.19
N LEU A 432 -5.53 22.61 20.22
CA LEU A 432 -4.49 22.11 19.33
C LEU A 432 -3.21 21.78 20.11
N LYS A 433 -2.79 22.68 21.01
CA LYS A 433 -1.61 22.47 21.84
C LYS A 433 -1.76 21.24 22.73
N GLU A 434 -2.92 21.08 23.36
CA GLU A 434 -3.23 19.91 24.17
C GLU A 434 -3.15 18.63 23.34
N PHE A 435 -3.84 18.58 22.19
CA PHE A 435 -3.80 17.45 21.26
C PHE A 435 -2.36 17.09 20.86
N LEU A 436 -1.58 18.04 20.35
CA LEU A 436 -0.21 17.78 19.90
C LEU A 436 0.73 17.39 21.05
N THR A 437 0.51 17.92 22.25
CA THR A 437 1.30 17.53 23.43
C THR A 437 1.01 16.10 23.85
N ILE A 438 -0.27 15.68 23.80
CA ILE A 438 -0.68 14.30 24.08
C ILE A 438 -0.06 13.36 23.04
N GLU A 439 -0.17 13.67 21.75
CA GLU A 439 0.43 12.88 20.67
C GLU A 439 1.97 12.79 20.80
N SER A 440 2.65 13.89 21.15
CA SER A 440 4.11 13.87 21.35
C SER A 440 4.52 12.94 22.51
N LYS A 441 3.72 12.90 23.59
CA LYS A 441 3.97 12.04 24.74
C LYS A 441 3.71 10.57 24.44
N HIS A 442 2.70 10.26 23.63
CA HIS A 442 2.39 8.88 23.26
C HIS A 442 3.55 8.18 22.55
N HIS A 443 4.33 8.94 21.78
CA HIS A 443 5.44 8.44 20.99
C HIS A 443 6.82 8.84 21.57
N GLU A 444 6.86 9.28 22.83
CA GLU A 444 8.10 9.63 23.50
C GLU A 444 9.00 8.39 23.62
N ASN A 445 10.25 8.50 23.19
CA ASN A 445 11.24 7.41 23.15
C ASN A 445 11.00 6.29 22.13
N GLU A 446 10.00 6.40 21.24
CA GLU A 446 9.82 5.42 20.15
C GLU A 446 10.88 5.58 19.04
N PHE A 447 11.39 6.80 18.85
CA PHE A 447 12.33 7.11 17.78
C PHE A 447 13.70 7.55 18.31
N ASN A 448 14.76 7.18 17.59
CA ASN A 448 16.12 7.62 17.89
C ASN A 448 16.40 9.01 17.28
N GLU A 449 16.08 10.06 18.03
CA GLU A 449 16.31 11.46 17.63
C GLU A 449 17.79 11.74 17.33
N ALA A 450 18.71 11.17 18.11
CA ALA A 450 20.15 11.37 17.91
C ALA A 450 20.62 10.84 16.54
N ALA A 451 20.10 9.70 16.08
CA ALA A 451 20.38 9.18 14.74
C ALA A 451 19.84 10.13 13.66
N ALA A 452 18.62 10.64 13.81
CA ALA A 452 18.05 11.60 12.87
C ALA A 452 18.86 12.90 12.80
N LEU A 453 19.28 13.45 13.94
CA LEU A 453 20.12 14.65 14.01
C LEU A 453 21.49 14.45 13.36
N ARG A 454 22.12 13.28 13.53
CA ARG A 454 23.38 12.94 12.85
C ARG A 454 23.22 12.92 11.33
N GLU A 455 22.13 12.35 10.81
CA GLU A 455 21.84 12.36 9.38
C GLU A 455 21.48 13.77 8.87
N LEU A 456 20.73 14.56 9.64
CA LEU A 456 20.45 15.97 9.33
C LEU A 456 21.73 16.80 9.24
N TYR A 457 22.70 16.57 10.14
CA TYR A 457 23.96 17.29 10.13
C TYR A 457 24.73 17.09 8.82
N LYS A 458 24.63 15.93 8.15
CA LYS A 458 25.26 15.72 6.84
C LYS A 458 24.77 16.74 5.80
N TYR A 459 23.49 17.11 5.84
CA TYR A 459 22.94 18.16 4.99
C TYR A 459 23.44 19.55 5.40
N ILE A 460 23.51 19.83 6.70
CA ILE A 460 24.06 21.09 7.22
C ILE A 460 25.53 21.26 6.79
N GLN A 461 26.35 20.23 6.93
CA GLN A 461 27.76 20.23 6.54
C GLN A 461 27.91 20.46 5.03
N ARG A 462 27.11 19.76 4.21
CA ARG A 462 27.17 19.87 2.74
C ARG A 462 26.78 21.25 2.22
N TYR A 463 25.79 21.89 2.85
CA TYR A 463 25.23 23.18 2.41
C TYR A 463 25.52 24.33 3.38
N TYR A 464 26.57 24.20 4.20
CA TYR A 464 26.87 25.11 5.30
C TYR A 464 26.96 26.57 4.86
N LYS A 465 27.68 26.82 3.75
CA LYS A 465 27.88 28.17 3.21
C LYS A 465 26.55 28.81 2.81
N GLN A 466 25.71 28.08 2.08
CA GLN A 466 24.41 28.56 1.61
C GLN A 466 23.44 28.78 2.78
N ILE A 467 23.50 27.94 3.81
CA ILE A 467 22.70 28.13 5.03
C ILE A 467 23.15 29.41 5.74
N LYS A 468 24.46 29.61 5.93
CA LYS A 468 25.02 30.80 6.57
C LYS A 468 24.66 32.09 5.81
N GLU A 469 24.86 32.11 4.50
CA GLU A 469 24.49 33.25 3.63
C GLU A 469 22.99 33.57 3.74
N LYS A 470 22.13 32.55 3.78
CA LYS A 470 20.68 32.76 3.92
C LYS A 470 20.29 33.29 5.30
N LEU A 471 20.99 32.88 6.34
CA LEU A 471 20.78 33.40 7.70
C LEU A 471 21.16 34.89 7.77
N GLU A 472 22.32 35.25 7.22
CA GLU A 472 22.79 36.64 7.14
C GLU A 472 21.83 37.53 6.34
N GLN A 473 21.34 37.05 5.18
CA GLN A 473 20.35 37.76 4.36
C GLN A 473 19.03 38.03 5.09
N ASN A 474 18.62 37.14 5.99
CA ASN A 474 17.38 37.28 6.75
C ASN A 474 17.54 38.13 8.02
N GLY A 475 18.75 38.68 8.28
CA GLY A 475 19.01 39.54 9.44
C GLY A 475 18.82 38.82 10.77
N VAL A 476 19.13 37.51 10.85
CA VAL A 476 19.01 36.77 12.11
C VAL A 476 20.06 37.24 13.14
N PRO A 477 19.80 37.08 14.45
CA PRO A 477 20.76 37.43 15.50
C PRO A 477 22.11 36.72 15.31
N VAL A 478 23.21 37.42 15.63
CA VAL A 478 24.59 36.91 15.47
C VAL A 478 24.80 35.62 16.26
N GLU A 479 24.14 35.50 17.42
CA GLU A 479 24.17 34.34 18.29
C GLU A 479 23.74 33.06 17.56
N LEU A 480 22.78 33.14 16.64
CA LEU A 480 22.31 31.96 15.88
C LEU A 480 23.38 31.47 14.89
N THR A 481 24.15 32.40 14.32
CA THR A 481 25.26 32.10 13.42
C THR A 481 26.44 31.51 14.19
N GLU A 482 26.70 32.02 15.40
CA GLU A 482 27.70 31.46 16.32
C GLU A 482 27.31 30.06 16.80
N GLN A 483 26.03 29.82 17.12
CA GLN A 483 25.51 28.50 17.46
C GLN A 483 25.68 27.50 16.32
N LEU A 484 25.36 27.90 15.08
CA LEU A 484 25.58 27.05 13.91
C LEU A 484 27.07 26.70 13.74
N GLN A 485 27.98 27.65 13.96
CA GLN A 485 29.41 27.43 13.93
C GLN A 485 29.89 26.52 15.07
N HIS A 486 29.33 26.67 16.27
CA HIS A 486 29.61 25.80 17.41
C HIS A 486 29.19 24.36 17.12
N VAL A 487 27.98 24.14 16.60
CA VAL A 487 27.51 22.79 16.18
C VAL A 487 28.48 22.18 15.17
N LYS A 488 28.91 22.94 14.16
CA LYS A 488 29.89 22.47 13.18
C LYS A 488 31.20 22.02 13.84
N ASN A 489 31.75 22.86 14.71
CA ASN A 489 33.01 22.58 15.40
C ASN A 489 32.90 21.33 16.29
N SER A 490 31.77 21.14 16.98
CA SER A 490 31.53 19.97 17.84
C SER A 490 31.48 18.67 17.04
N PHE A 491 30.81 18.66 15.88
CA PHE A 491 30.76 17.47 15.02
C PHE A 491 32.08 17.19 14.30
N ASP A 492 32.79 18.23 13.87
CA ASP A 492 34.11 18.07 13.23
C ASP A 492 35.16 17.61 14.27
N GLY A 493 35.06 18.06 15.53
CA GLY A 493 35.86 17.59 16.66
C GLY A 493 35.62 16.11 17.01
N GLN A 494 34.38 15.62 16.86
CA GLN A 494 34.09 14.19 17.01
C GLN A 494 34.71 13.32 15.92
N LYS A 495 34.89 13.83 14.69
CA LYS A 495 35.63 13.13 13.64
C LYS A 495 37.14 13.09 13.92
N SER A 496 37.70 14.10 14.60
CA SER A 496 39.11 14.08 14.99
C SER A 496 39.40 13.18 16.19
N CYS A 497 38.41 12.90 17.05
CA CYS A 497 38.56 11.98 18.17
C CYS A 497 38.35 10.50 17.82
N SER A 498 38.21 10.13 16.54
CA SER A 498 38.17 8.72 16.08
C SER A 498 39.55 8.18 15.70
N TRP A 499 40.62 8.66 16.34
CA TRP A 499 41.96 8.07 16.25
C TRP A 499 42.22 7.30 17.54
N ASP A 500 42.56 6.03 17.34
CA ASP A 500 42.90 4.94 18.26
C ASP A 500 41.73 4.12 18.86
#